data_AF-A0A968MUL5-F1
#
_entry.id   AF-A0A968MUL5-F1
#
_cell.length_a   1.000
_cell.length_b   1.000
_cell.length_c   1.000
_cell.angle_alpha   90.00
_cell.angle_beta   90.00
_cell.angle_gamma   90.00
#
_symmetry.space_group_name_H-M   'P 1'
#
loop_
_entity.id
_entity.type
_entity.pdbx_description
1 polymer ?
#
loop_
_entity_poly.entity_id
_entity_poly.type
_entity_poly.pdbx_seq_one_letter_code
_entity_poly.pdbx_strand_id
1 'polypeptide(L)' 'MLISMKVNKYISASLSTQLLYDDDITYKSKVGGIEIEKGPKIQFKEILGVGFSYKIFNKR' A
#
# COMPACT_ATOMS: atom_id res chain seq x y z
N MET A 1 -1.75 -8.08 1.15
CA MET A 1 -2.35 -8.41 2.46
C MET A 1 -3.16 -7.22 2.96
N LEU A 2 -4.33 -7.48 3.54
CA LEU A 2 -5.21 -6.45 4.10
C LEU A 2 -5.48 -6.80 5.56
N ILE A 3 -5.22 -5.88 6.47
CA ILE A 3 -5.55 -5.97 7.89
C ILE A 3 -6.58 -4.90 8.19
N SER A 4 -7.75 -5.31 8.69
CA SER A 4 -8.78 -4.38 9.17
C SER A 4 -8.82 -4.41 10.70
N MET A 5 -8.75 -3.23 11.30
CA MET A 5 -8.68 -3.03 12.75
C MET A 5 -9.85 -2.19 13.24
N LYS A 6 -10.62 -2.73 14.18
CA LYS A 6 -11.56 -1.95 14.96
C LYS A 6 -10.84 -1.42 16.20
N VAL A 7 -10.33 -0.19 16.12
CA VAL A 7 -9.55 0.42 17.19
C VAL A 7 -10.46 0.76 18.37
N ASN A 8 -11.58 1.43 18.11
CA ASN A 8 -12.60 1.69 19.12
C ASN A 8 -14.00 1.82 18.50
N LYS A 9 -15.01 2.24 19.29
CA LYS A 9 -16.39 2.40 18.81
C LYS A 9 -16.55 3.51 17.75
N TYR A 10 -15.56 4.39 17.62
CA TYR A 10 -15.59 5.57 16.76
C TYR A 10 -14.51 5.57 15.68
N ILE A 11 -13.47 4.76 15.82
CA ILE A 11 -12.28 4.76 14.96
C ILE A 11 -12.07 3.35 14.44
N SER A 12 -12.02 3.25 13.12
CA SER A 12 -11.58 2.08 12.38
C SER A 12 -10.29 2.40 11.66
N ALA A 13 -9.37 1.45 11.58
CA ALA A 13 -8.17 1.55 10.77
C ALA A 13 -8.08 0.34 9.83
N SER A 14 -7.43 0.51 8.69
CA SER A 14 -7.15 -0.54 7.72
C SER A 14 -5.74 -0.37 7.21
N LEU A 15 -4.93 -1.42 7.26
CA LEU A 15 -3.58 -1.46 6.73
C LEU A 15 -3.56 -2.42 5.54
N SER A 16 -3.23 -1.90 4.37
CA SER A 16 -3.07 -2.68 3.15
C SER A 16 -1.60 -2.68 2.75
N THR A 17 -0.99 -3.86 2.72
CA THR A 17 0.39 -4.02 2.23
C THR A 17 0.37 -4.84 0.96
N GLN A 18 1.17 -4.47 -0.03
CA GLN A 18 1.35 -5.22 -1.26
C GLN A 18 2.85 -5.32 -1.51
N LEU A 19 3.32 -6.56 -1.63
CA LEU A 19 4.66 -6.85 -2.09
C LEU A 19 4.51 -7.29 -3.55
N LEU A 20 4.97 -6.45 -4.47
CA LEU A 20 5.05 -6.79 -5.88
C LEU A 20 6.47 -7.27 -6.15
N TYR A 21 6.57 -8.52 -6.59
CA TYR A 21 7.80 -9.06 -7.13
C TYR A 21 7.69 -8.89 -8.65
N ASP A 22 8.50 -7.99 -9.20
CA ASP A 22 8.52 -7.73 -10.62
C ASP A 22 9.85 -8.22 -11.19
N ASP A 23 9.77 -9.39 -11.82
CA ASP A 23 10.89 -10.00 -12.54
C ASP A 23 11.11 -9.39 -13.91
N ASP A 24 10.17 -8.59 -14.42
CA ASP A 24 10.09 -8.19 -15.83
C ASP A 24 10.10 -6.66 -15.99
N ILE A 25 11.12 -6.04 -15.41
CA ILE A 25 11.33 -4.61 -15.50
C ILE A 25 12.61 -4.31 -16.26
N THR A 26 12.45 -4.14 -17.57
CA THR A 26 13.47 -3.61 -18.49
C THR A 26 13.73 -2.13 -18.18
N TYR A 27 14.25 -1.81 -16.99
CA TYR A 27 14.69 -0.45 -16.70
C TYR A 27 15.97 -0.16 -17.47
N LYS A 28 15.84 0.50 -18.62
CA LYS A 28 16.94 1.14 -19.35
C LYS A 28 17.52 2.26 -18.50
N SER A 29 18.48 1.95 -17.62
CA SER A 29 19.27 3.00 -16.97
C SER A 29 20.49 3.27 -17.84
N LYS A 30 20.57 4.48 -18.43
CA LYS A 30 21.77 4.96 -19.10
C LYS A 30 22.77 5.42 -18.05
N VAL A 31 23.83 4.64 -17.85
CA VAL A 31 25.02 5.08 -17.11
C VAL A 31 26.10 5.32 -18.15
N GLY A 32 26.51 6.58 -18.33
CA GLY A 32 27.57 6.92 -19.29
C GLY A 32 27.25 6.64 -20.77
N GLY A 33 25.97 6.59 -21.15
CA GLY A 33 25.54 6.34 -22.53
C GLY A 33 25.30 4.87 -22.91
N ILE A 34 25.61 3.93 -22.01
CA ILE A 34 25.39 2.49 -22.20
C ILE A 34 24.10 2.09 -21.47
N GLU A 35 23.19 1.40 -22.16
CA GLU A 35 22.00 0.78 -21.55
C GLU A 35 22.43 -0.47 -20.78
N ILE A 36 22.20 -0.48 -19.47
CA ILE A 36 22.44 -1.65 -18.63
C ILE A 36 21.07 -2.17 -18.17
N GLU A 37 20.75 -3.43 -18.49
CA GLU A 37 19.59 -4.12 -17.91
C GLU A 37 19.82 -4.32 -16.41
N LYS A 38 19.03 -3.66 -15.59
CA LYS A 38 18.97 -3.94 -14.15
C LYS A 38 17.90 -4.99 -13.92
N GLY A 39 18.32 -6.13 -13.38
CA GLY A 39 17.48 -7.28 -13.07
C GLY A 39 16.38 -7.04 -12.02
N PRO A 40 15.78 -8.12 -11.51
CA PRO A 40 14.50 -8.09 -10.80
C PRO A 40 14.52 -7.16 -9.59
N LYS A 41 13.43 -6.41 -9.39
CA LYS A 41 13.27 -5.53 -8.21
C LYS A 41 12.01 -5.90 -7.44
N ILE A 42 12.16 -5.88 -6.12
CA ILE A 42 11.06 -6.00 -5.19
C ILE A 42 10.49 -4.59 -4.99
N GLN A 43 9.20 -4.38 -5.24
CA GLN A 43 8.48 -3.16 -4.93
C GLN A 43 7.52 -3.39 -3.76
N PHE A 44 7.72 -2.63 -2.69
CA PHE A 44 6.82 -2.65 -1.54
C PHE A 44 5.87 -1.45 -1.58
N LYS A 45 4.58 -1.70 -1.37
CA LYS A 45 3.53 -0.68 -1.28
C LYS A 45 2.75 -0.87 0.02
N GLU A 46 2.57 0.22 0.76
CA GLU A 46 1.80 0.24 2.00
C GLU A 46 0.79 1.38 1.97
N ILE A 47 -0.44 1.08 2.40
CA ILE A 47 -1.55 2.03 2.47
C ILE A 47 -2.21 1.89 3.83
N LEU A 48 -2.19 2.98 4.59
CA LEU A 48 -2.87 3.13 5.87
C LEU A 48 -4.13 3.97 5.68
N GLY A 49 -5.28 3.38 5.97
CA GLY A 49 -6.57 4.05 6.01
C GLY A 49 -7.06 4.19 7.45
N VAL A 50 -7.55 5.37 7.81
CA VAL A 50 -8.18 5.64 9.12
C VAL A 50 -9.55 6.25 8.87
N GLY A 51 -10.57 5.70 9.51
CA GLY A 51 -11.96 6.11 9.40
C GLY A 51 -12.54 6.48 10.76
N PHE A 52 -13.28 7.60 10.80
CA PHE A 52 -14.05 8.02 11.95
C PHE A 52 -15.55 7.79 11.71
N SER A 53 -16.25 7.26 12.70
CA SER A 53 -17.66 6.90 12.64
C SER A 53 -18.35 7.30 13.94
N TYR A 54 -19.47 8.01 13.88
CA TYR A 54 -20.27 8.32 15.06
C TYR A 54 -21.72 7.87 14.83
N LYS A 55 -22.22 7.01 15.73
CA LYS A 55 -23.59 6.52 15.65
C LYS A 55 -24.53 7.49 16.37
N ILE A 56 -25.24 8.31 15.60
CA ILE A 56 -26.30 9.18 16.13
C ILE A 56 -27.53 8.31 16.34
N PHE A 57 -27.95 8.15 17.61
CA PHE A 57 -29.22 7.52 17.92
C PHE A 57 -30.34 8.53 17.69
N ASN A 58 -31.20 8.27 16.71
CA ASN A 58 -32.42 9.04 16.51
C ASN A 58 -33.43 8.63 17.57
N LYS A 59 -33.65 9.47 18.57
CA LYS A 59 -34.67 9.29 19.60
C LYS A 59 -35.97 9.88 19.05
N ARG A 60 -36.85 9.02 18.53
CA ARG A 60 -38.27 9.34 18.39
C ARG A 60 -38.98 9.00 19.70
#